data_AF-A0A3D3KNT1-F1
#
_entry.id   AF-A0A3D3KNT1-F1
#
_cell.length_a   1.000
_cell.length_b   1.000
_cell.length_c   1.000
_cell.angle_alpha   90.00
_cell.angle_beta   90.00
_cell.angle_gamma   90.00
#
_symmetry.space_group_name_H-M   'P 1'
#
loop_
_entity.id
_entity.type
_entity.pdbx_description
1 polymer ?
#
loop_
_entity_poly.entity_id
_entity_poly.type
_entity_poly.pdbx_seq_one_letter_code
_entity_poly.pdbx_strand_id
1 'polypeptide(L)'
;MRSDVIKVGLERAPARSLLFATGLDREDLKKPFIGVASSYTELIPGHVHMRRLETAIEKGVHAGGGISFIFGIPGICDGIAMGHPRMRYSLPIREVIADAIECVAGAHSLDGLVLLTNCDKITPGMLMG
;
A
#
# COMPACT_ATOMS: atom_id res chain seq x y z
N MET A 1 15.23 6.66 -10.44
CA MET A 1 14.00 6.25 -9.72
C MET A 1 14.33 6.18 -8.23
N ARG A 2 13.36 6.43 -7.33
CA ARG A 2 13.57 6.25 -5.88
C ARG A 2 13.97 4.81 -5.58
N SER A 3 13.35 3.86 -6.26
CA SER A 3 13.62 2.43 -6.09
C SER A 3 15.01 2.00 -6.53
N ASP A 4 15.76 2.81 -7.27
CA ASP A 4 17.12 2.44 -7.69
C ASP A 4 18.05 2.23 -6.48
N VAL A 5 17.77 2.90 -5.35
CA VAL A 5 18.48 2.75 -4.07
C VAL A 5 18.51 1.29 -3.59
N ILE A 6 17.48 0.49 -3.90
CA ILE A 6 17.40 -0.92 -3.49
C ILE A 6 17.69 -1.91 -4.63
N LYS A 7 17.83 -1.43 -5.88
CA LYS A 7 17.97 -2.29 -7.09
C LYS A 7 19.35 -2.21 -7.73
N VAL A 8 19.98 -1.04 -7.74
CA VAL A 8 21.18 -0.74 -8.53
C VAL A 8 22.43 -0.83 -7.66
N GLY A 9 23.55 -1.28 -8.26
CA GLY A 9 24.83 -1.40 -7.55
C GLY A 9 25.16 -2.82 -7.13
N LEU A 10 26.45 -3.11 -6.95
CA LEU A 10 26.92 -4.43 -6.54
C LEU A 10 26.44 -4.77 -5.12
N GLU A 11 26.47 -3.77 -4.23
CA GLU A 11 26.05 -3.83 -2.83
C GLU A 11 24.57 -4.18 -2.65
N ARG A 12 23.75 -3.97 -3.68
CA ARG A 12 22.32 -4.32 -3.66
C ARG A 12 22.02 -5.74 -4.13
N ALA A 13 23.03 -6.59 -4.31
CA ALA A 13 22.82 -8.01 -4.62
C ALA A 13 21.92 -8.75 -3.61
N PRO A 14 22.04 -8.55 -2.28
CA PRO A 14 21.15 -9.18 -1.31
C PRO A 14 19.72 -8.63 -1.38
N ALA A 15 19.54 -7.34 -1.62
CA ALA A 15 18.20 -6.77 -1.80
C ALA A 15 17.52 -7.34 -3.04
N ARG A 16 18.26 -7.47 -4.16
CA ARG A 16 17.74 -8.10 -5.37
C ARG A 16 17.36 -9.56 -5.18
N SER A 17 18.08 -10.34 -4.38
CA SER A 17 17.68 -11.74 -4.14
C SER A 17 16.34 -11.85 -3.41
N LEU A 18 16.07 -10.96 -2.46
CA LEU A 18 14.77 -10.87 -1.80
C LEU A 18 13.68 -10.39 -2.77
N LEU A 19 13.98 -9.40 -3.62
CA LEU A 19 13.05 -8.96 -4.65
C LEU A 19 12.71 -10.08 -5.65
N PHE A 20 13.67 -10.90 -6.06
CA PHE A 20 13.39 -12.05 -6.91
C PHE A 20 12.51 -13.10 -6.21
N ALA A 21 12.62 -13.25 -4.90
CA ALA A 21 11.72 -14.11 -4.12
C ALA A 21 10.26 -13.61 -4.12
N THR A 22 10.01 -12.35 -4.49
CA THR A 22 8.64 -11.82 -4.70
C THR A 22 8.08 -12.13 -6.09
N GLY A 23 8.83 -12.81 -6.95
CA GLY A 23 8.42 -13.19 -8.30
C GLY A 23 8.85 -12.23 -9.41
N LEU A 24 9.73 -11.26 -9.11
CA LEU A 24 10.30 -10.36 -10.11
C LEU A 24 11.39 -11.03 -10.93
N ASP A 25 11.50 -10.62 -12.19
CA ASP A 25 12.62 -10.95 -13.05
C ASP A 25 13.63 -9.81 -13.15
N ARG A 26 14.79 -10.08 -13.76
CA ARG A 26 15.86 -9.08 -13.96
C ARG A 26 15.40 -7.85 -14.71
N GLU A 27 14.50 -8.00 -15.69
CA GLU A 27 13.99 -6.89 -16.48
C GLU A 27 13.04 -6.00 -15.67
N ASP A 28 12.34 -6.56 -14.67
CA ASP A 28 11.43 -5.80 -13.81
C ASP A 28 12.17 -4.81 -12.90
N LEU A 29 13.43 -5.09 -12.58
CA LEU A 29 14.25 -4.16 -11.80
C LEU A 29 14.46 -2.82 -12.50
N LYS A 30 14.30 -2.74 -13.83
CA LYS A 30 14.41 -1.51 -14.61
C LYS A 30 13.12 -0.68 -14.61
N LYS A 31 12.01 -1.24 -14.11
CA LYS A 31 10.68 -0.61 -14.08
C LYS A 31 10.46 0.16 -12.75
N PRO A 32 9.55 1.14 -12.74
CA PRO A 32 9.16 1.81 -11.50
C PRO A 32 8.37 0.87 -10.59
N PHE A 33 8.68 0.91 -9.29
CA PHE A 33 8.00 0.14 -8.25
C PHE A 33 6.87 0.98 -7.66
N ILE A 34 5.63 0.52 -7.86
CA ILE A 34 4.40 1.21 -7.46
C ILE A 34 3.76 0.47 -6.30
N GLY A 35 3.63 1.14 -5.16
CA GLY A 35 2.87 0.61 -4.03
C GLY A 35 1.37 0.76 -4.24
N VAL A 36 0.60 -0.26 -3.89
CA VAL A 36 -0.86 -0.19 -3.83
C VAL A 36 -1.27 -0.32 -2.37
N ALA A 37 -1.52 0.82 -1.73
CA ALA A 37 -1.98 0.89 -0.35
C ALA A 37 -3.47 0.54 -0.31
N SER A 38 -3.80 -0.66 0.16
CA SER A 38 -5.16 -1.16 0.14
C SER A 38 -5.78 -1.17 1.52
N SER A 39 -6.94 -0.52 1.64
CA SER A 39 -7.78 -0.61 2.84
C SER A 39 -8.71 -1.84 2.85
N TYR A 40 -8.49 -2.83 1.98
CA TYR A 40 -9.28 -4.06 2.00
C TYR A 40 -9.30 -4.69 3.40
N THR A 41 -10.50 -5.03 3.85
CA THR A 41 -10.72 -5.82 5.06
C THR A 41 -12.12 -6.40 5.04
N GLU A 42 -12.29 -7.58 5.66
CA GLU A 42 -13.59 -8.20 5.88
C GLU A 42 -14.34 -7.58 7.08
N LEU A 43 -13.68 -6.73 7.87
CA LEU A 43 -14.26 -6.07 9.04
C LEU A 43 -15.19 -4.89 8.67
N ILE A 44 -15.04 -4.33 7.47
CA ILE A 44 -15.74 -3.10 7.06
C ILE A 44 -16.56 -3.40 5.80
N PRO A 45 -17.90 -3.33 5.85
CA PRO A 45 -18.76 -3.66 4.70
C PRO A 45 -18.41 -2.90 3.42
N GLY A 46 -18.00 -1.62 3.53
CA GLY A 46 -17.60 -0.80 2.38
C GLY A 46 -16.27 -1.22 1.71
N HIS A 47 -15.55 -2.20 2.27
CA HIS A 47 -14.20 -2.59 1.85
C HIS A 47 -14.12 -4.03 1.34
N VAL A 48 -15.14 -4.87 1.59
CA VAL A 48 -15.12 -6.31 1.29
C VAL A 48 -14.95 -6.62 -0.21
N HIS A 49 -15.38 -5.71 -1.09
CA HIS A 49 -15.26 -5.88 -2.54
C HIS A 49 -13.99 -5.26 -3.13
N MET A 50 -13.08 -4.74 -2.32
CA MET A 50 -11.87 -4.07 -2.81
C MET A 50 -10.84 -5.01 -3.46
N ARG A 51 -10.86 -6.32 -3.16
CA ARG A 51 -9.96 -7.29 -3.83
C ARG A 51 -10.02 -7.23 -5.36
N ARG A 52 -11.22 -7.04 -5.93
CA ARG A 52 -11.37 -6.93 -7.40
C ARG A 52 -10.75 -5.65 -7.94
N LEU A 53 -10.71 -4.59 -7.13
CA LEU A 53 -10.11 -3.31 -7.47
C LEU A 53 -8.59 -3.39 -7.35
N GLU A 54 -8.05 -4.09 -6.35
CA GLU A 54 -6.61 -4.41 -6.25
C GLU A 54 -6.12 -5.03 -7.57
N THR A 55 -6.78 -6.11 -8.02
CA THR A 55 -6.43 -6.77 -9.29
C THR A 55 -6.55 -5.85 -10.51
N ALA A 56 -7.55 -4.95 -10.53
CA ALA A 56 -7.69 -3.99 -11.63
C ALA A 56 -6.57 -2.94 -11.63
N ILE A 57 -6.17 -2.47 -10.44
CA ILE A 57 -5.06 -1.52 -10.26
C ILE A 57 -3.75 -2.17 -10.68
N GLU A 58 -3.45 -3.40 -10.24
CA GLU A 58 -2.24 -4.12 -10.64
C GLU A 58 -2.14 -4.23 -12.16
N LYS A 59 -3.22 -4.64 -12.83
CA LYS A 59 -3.28 -4.69 -14.30
C LYS A 59 -3.00 -3.33 -14.94
N GLY A 60 -3.55 -2.25 -14.39
CA GLY A 60 -3.31 -0.89 -14.86
C GLY A 60 -1.85 -0.46 -14.70
N VAL A 61 -1.26 -0.73 -13.54
CA VAL A 61 0.17 -0.45 -13.25
C VAL A 61 1.07 -1.20 -14.22
N HIS A 62 0.83 -2.49 -14.41
CA HIS A 62 1.62 -3.31 -15.33
C HIS A 62 1.46 -2.89 -16.80
N ALA A 63 0.24 -2.55 -17.23
CA ALA A 63 -0.01 -2.01 -18.56
C ALA A 63 0.69 -0.66 -18.78
N GLY A 64 0.85 0.14 -17.73
CA GLY A 64 1.63 1.39 -17.72
C GLY A 64 3.15 1.19 -17.63
N GLY A 65 3.64 -0.06 -17.61
CA GLY A 65 5.07 -0.37 -17.55
C GLY A 65 5.68 -0.39 -16.15
N GLY A 66 4.87 -0.33 -15.10
CA GLY A 66 5.29 -0.44 -13.71
C GLY A 66 5.20 -1.85 -13.13
N ILE A 67 5.68 -1.99 -11.90
CA ILE A 67 5.52 -3.19 -11.07
C ILE A 67 4.72 -2.81 -9.84
N SER A 68 3.58 -3.47 -9.61
CA SER A 68 2.75 -3.24 -8.43
C SER A 68 3.16 -4.11 -7.24
N PHE A 69 3.13 -3.52 -6.05
CA PHE A 69 3.25 -4.21 -4.77
C PHE A 69 2.09 -3.79 -3.87
N ILE A 70 1.17 -4.72 -3.57
CA ILE A 70 0.04 -4.44 -2.69
C ILE A 70 0.48 -4.58 -1.23
N PHE A 71 0.10 -3.62 -0.39
CA PHE A 71 0.24 -3.72 1.06
C PHE A 71 -1.05 -3.22 1.75
N GLY A 72 -1.34 -3.83 2.90
CA GLY A 72 -2.57 -3.59 3.64
C GLY A 72 -2.48 -2.40 4.59
N ILE A 73 -3.56 -1.65 4.67
CA ILE A 73 -3.74 -0.52 5.58
C ILE A 73 -4.89 -0.83 6.55
N PRO A 74 -4.68 -0.62 7.87
CA PRO A 74 -5.73 -0.90 8.86
C PRO A 74 -6.90 0.07 8.69
N GLY A 75 -8.09 -0.39 9.07
CA GLY A 75 -9.30 0.41 9.01
C GLY A 75 -10.23 0.12 10.19
N ILE A 76 -11.06 1.10 10.53
CA ILE A 76 -12.12 0.99 11.53
C ILE A 76 -13.44 1.43 10.87
N CYS A 77 -14.49 0.65 11.08
CA CYS A 77 -15.84 1.06 10.68
C CYS A 77 -16.49 1.86 11.80
N ASP A 78 -16.62 3.18 11.61
CA ASP A 78 -17.33 4.06 12.56
C ASP A 78 -18.75 3.56 12.83
N GLY A 79 -19.47 3.11 11.79
CA GLY A 79 -20.82 2.57 11.94
C GLY A 79 -20.94 1.35 12.87
N ILE A 80 -19.88 0.54 12.99
CA ILE A 80 -19.83 -0.59 13.94
C ILE A 80 -19.34 -0.12 15.32
N ALA A 81 -18.34 0.78 15.36
CA ALA A 81 -17.72 1.24 16.59
C ALA A 81 -18.56 2.27 17.38
N MET A 82 -19.52 2.92 16.72
CA MET A 82 -20.40 3.91 17.31
C MET A 82 -21.21 3.33 18.49
N GLY A 83 -21.38 4.14 19.54
CA GLY A 83 -22.23 3.78 20.68
C GLY A 83 -21.56 2.94 21.75
N HIS A 84 -20.26 2.64 21.66
CA HIS A 84 -19.53 1.95 22.73
C HIS A 84 -18.12 2.52 22.97
N PRO A 85 -17.45 2.23 24.11
CA PRO A 85 -16.21 2.90 24.51
C PRO A 85 -15.03 2.72 23.55
N ARG A 86 -15.09 1.78 22.61
CA ARG A 86 -14.02 1.57 21.62
C ARG A 86 -14.09 2.58 20.46
N MET A 87 -15.14 3.40 20.34
CA MET A 87 -15.16 4.51 19.37
C MET A 87 -13.95 5.45 19.53
N ARG A 88 -13.34 5.50 20.72
CA ARG A 88 -12.10 6.24 21.00
C ARG A 88 -10.91 5.88 20.09
N TYR A 89 -10.95 4.73 19.42
CA TYR A 89 -9.91 4.29 18.49
C TYR A 89 -10.13 4.77 17.05
N SER A 90 -11.31 5.31 16.72
CA SER A 90 -11.65 5.73 15.35
C SER A 90 -10.75 6.86 14.85
N LEU A 91 -10.73 8.02 15.51
CA LEU A 91 -9.95 9.16 15.02
C LEU A 91 -8.44 8.92 14.99
N PRO A 92 -7.80 8.32 16.02
CA PRO A 92 -6.36 8.07 16.01
C PRO A 92 -5.87 7.16 14.88
N ILE A 93 -6.73 6.31 14.28
CA ILE A 93 -6.32 5.44 13.18
C ILE A 93 -5.87 6.24 11.96
N ARG A 94 -6.35 7.48 11.79
CA ARG A 94 -5.95 8.37 10.68
C ARG A 94 -4.44 8.59 10.65
N GLU A 95 -3.84 8.90 11.80
CA GLU A 95 -2.40 9.14 11.92
C GLU A 95 -1.62 7.84 11.70
N VAL A 96 -2.10 6.74 12.30
CA VAL A 96 -1.47 5.42 12.12
C VAL A 96 -1.44 5.01 10.64
N ILE A 97 -2.47 5.35 9.88
CA ILE A 97 -2.52 5.07 8.44
C ILE A 97 -1.50 5.92 7.68
N ALA A 98 -1.42 7.22 7.97
CA ALA A 98 -0.45 8.11 7.34
C ALA A 98 0.99 7.64 7.62
N ASP A 99 1.30 7.39 8.90
CA ASP A 99 2.61 6.89 9.35
C ASP A 99 2.93 5.54 8.71
N ALA A 100 1.96 4.62 8.60
CA ALA A 100 2.17 3.32 7.99
C ALA A 100 2.52 3.44 6.49
N ILE A 101 1.84 4.32 5.76
CA ILE A 101 2.12 4.55 4.34
C ILE A 101 3.50 5.17 4.17
N GLU A 102 3.83 6.22 4.94
CA GLU A 102 5.14 6.86 4.90
C GLU A 102 6.26 5.85 5.19
N CYS A 103 6.10 5.04 6.25
CA CYS A 103 7.08 4.03 6.63
C CYS A 103 7.29 2.99 5.53
N VAL A 104 6.21 2.41 4.99
CA VAL A 104 6.31 1.36 3.96
C VAL A 104 6.87 1.94 2.66
N ALA A 105 6.35 3.07 2.19
CA ALA A 105 6.77 3.68 0.93
C ALA A 105 8.23 4.15 0.99
N GLY A 106 8.63 4.76 2.11
CA GLY A 106 10.00 5.21 2.35
C GLY A 106 10.98 4.04 2.47
N ALA A 107 10.70 3.07 3.35
CA ALA A 107 11.61 1.96 3.61
C ALA A 107 11.81 1.05 2.38
N HIS A 108 10.75 0.82 1.59
CA HIS A 108 10.82 0.07 0.34
C HIS A 108 11.20 0.93 -0.87
N SER A 109 11.46 2.23 -0.67
CA SER A 109 11.89 3.17 -1.72
C SER A 109 10.96 3.16 -2.95
N LEU A 110 9.65 3.12 -2.73
CA LEU A 110 8.66 3.05 -3.81
C LEU A 110 8.69 4.33 -4.65
N ASP A 111 8.48 4.18 -5.96
CA ASP A 111 8.52 5.30 -6.92
C ASP A 111 7.19 6.06 -6.99
N GLY A 112 6.09 5.40 -6.65
CA GLY A 112 4.76 5.98 -6.63
C GLY A 112 3.80 5.11 -5.82
N LEU A 113 2.62 5.68 -5.55
CA LEU A 113 1.57 5.04 -4.78
C LEU A 113 0.23 5.14 -5.49
N VAL A 114 -0.57 4.10 -5.36
CA VAL A 114 -2.02 4.10 -5.61
C VAL A 114 -2.71 3.84 -4.29
N LEU A 115 -3.62 4.73 -3.90
CA LEU A 115 -4.33 4.67 -2.63
C LEU A 115 -5.74 4.12 -2.86
N LEU A 116 -5.96 2.84 -2.53
CA LEU A 116 -7.27 2.20 -2.60
C LEU A 116 -8.00 2.37 -1.27
N THR A 117 -8.76 3.45 -1.20
CA THR A 117 -9.35 3.95 0.05
C THR A 117 -10.86 4.08 0.01
N ASN A 118 -11.47 4.04 1.19
CA ASN A 118 -12.87 4.36 1.47
C ASN A 118 -13.01 4.66 2.96
N CYS A 119 -14.18 5.09 3.43
CA CYS A 119 -14.47 5.48 4.82
C CYS A 119 -13.76 6.74 5.32
N ASP A 120 -14.37 7.31 6.37
CA ASP A 120 -14.14 8.66 6.89
C ASP A 120 -12.68 8.90 7.30
N LYS A 121 -12.10 8.07 8.18
CA LYS A 121 -10.74 8.31 8.71
C LYS A 121 -9.62 7.74 7.84
N ILE A 122 -9.94 6.76 7.00
CA ILE A 122 -8.95 6.06 6.17
C ILE A 122 -8.58 6.92 4.95
N THR A 123 -9.57 7.53 4.29
CA THR A 123 -9.34 8.42 3.13
C THR A 123 -8.36 9.57 3.44
N PRO A 124 -8.59 10.42 4.46
CA PRO A 124 -7.66 11.48 4.80
C PRO A 124 -6.33 10.93 5.33
N GLY A 125 -6.32 9.82 6.07
CA GLY A 125 -5.08 9.20 6.53
C GLY A 125 -4.18 8.78 5.36
N MET A 126 -4.75 8.22 4.30
CA MET A 126 -4.00 7.88 3.10
C MET A 126 -3.55 9.10 2.30
N LEU A 127 -4.33 10.19 2.29
CA LEU A 127 -3.97 11.42 1.58
C LEU A 127 -2.89 12.24 2.30
N MET A 128 -2.69 12.02 3.59
CA MET A 128 -1.67 12.69 4.39
C MET A 128 -0.27 12.09 4.20
N GLY A 129 -0.18 10.77 3.96
CA GLY A 129 1.08 10.02 3.83
C GLY A 129 1.69 10.01 2.43
#